data_AF-A0A0D1CKF3-F1
#
_entry.id   AF-A0A0D1CKF3-F1
#
_cell.length_a   1.000
_cell.length_b   1.000
_cell.length_c   1.000
_cell.angle_alpha   90.00
_cell.angle_beta   90.00
_cell.angle_gamma   90.00
#
_symmetry.space_group_name_H-M   'P 1'
#
loop_
_entity.id
_entity.type
_entity.pdbx_description
1 polymer ?
#
loop_
_entity_poly.entity_id
_entity_poly.type
_entity_poly.pdbx_seq_one_letter_code
_entity_poly.pdbx_strand_id
1 'polypeptide(L)'
;MTSEYSRMATVALRGYVAAIGATAETGERALRAAAGEAADIAKAAAGVIRAPEAEKGLAAELAMRVALEAQRSYLHGLRGATSLWTMAYLERFDPDPRDRDGG
;
A
#
# COMPACT_ATOMS: atom_id res chain seq x y z
N MET A 1 27.89 -30.75 -1.97
CA MET A 1 26.58 -30.81 -2.66
C MET A 1 25.52 -30.31 -1.70
N THR A 2 25.05 -29.08 -1.89
CA THR A 2 23.82 -28.61 -1.23
C THR A 2 22.67 -29.43 -1.82
N SER A 3 21.89 -30.11 -0.98
CA SER A 3 20.74 -30.87 -1.48
C SER A 3 19.74 -29.90 -2.12
N GLU A 4 18.99 -30.39 -3.10
CA GLU A 4 17.90 -29.65 -3.75
C GLU A 4 16.95 -29.05 -2.71
N TYR A 5 16.71 -29.79 -1.62
CA TYR A 5 15.97 -29.34 -0.44
C TYR A 5 16.57 -28.09 0.22
N SER A 6 17.90 -28.05 0.38
CA SER A 6 18.60 -26.89 0.95
C SER A 6 18.54 -25.67 0.01
N ARG A 7 18.54 -25.89 -1.32
CA ARG A 7 18.34 -24.84 -2.33
C ARG A 7 16.91 -24.28 -2.25
N MET A 8 15.90 -25.14 -2.21
CA MET A 8 14.49 -24.75 -2.06
C MET A 8 14.24 -24.01 -0.75
N ALA A 9 14.76 -24.50 0.38
CA ALA A 9 14.62 -23.85 1.68
C ALA A 9 15.24 -22.44 1.67
N THR A 10 16.40 -22.27 1.03
CA THR A 10 17.05 -20.96 0.89
C THR A 10 16.22 -19.99 0.05
N VAL A 11 15.64 -20.46 -1.06
CA VAL A 11 14.76 -19.65 -1.92
C VAL A 11 13.49 -19.25 -1.16
N ALA A 12 12.86 -20.19 -0.46
CA ALA A 12 11.68 -19.94 0.36
C ALA A 12 11.97 -18.90 1.46
N LEU A 13 13.10 -19.02 2.17
CA LEU A 13 13.49 -18.08 3.21
C LEU A 13 13.71 -16.65 2.66
N ARG A 14 14.37 -16.53 1.50
CA ARG A 14 14.54 -15.25 0.79
C ARG A 14 13.19 -14.67 0.34
N GLY A 15 12.28 -15.54 -0.11
CA GLY A 15 10.87 -15.25 -0.39
C GLY A 15 10.19 -14.54 0.78
N TYR A 16 10.19 -15.20 1.94
CA TYR A 16 9.58 -14.69 3.16
C TYR A 16 10.17 -13.36 3.62
N VAL A 17 11.51 -13.23 3.67
CA VAL A 17 12.17 -11.99 4.12
C VAL A 17 11.82 -10.81 3.20
N ALA A 18 11.80 -11.02 1.89
CA ALA A 18 11.43 -9.98 0.94
C ALA A 18 9.96 -9.58 1.06
N ALA A 19 9.05 -10.56 1.26
CA ALA A 19 7.63 -10.28 1.47
C ALA A 19 7.39 -9.46 2.75
N ILE A 20 8.10 -9.79 3.83
CA ILE A 20 8.04 -9.01 5.09
C ILE A 20 8.58 -7.60 4.87
N GLY A 21 9.72 -7.44 4.20
CA GLY A 21 10.30 -6.13 3.89
C GLY A 21 9.38 -5.24 3.05
N ALA A 22 8.81 -5.81 1.98
CA ALA A 22 7.86 -5.10 1.12
C ALA A 22 6.58 -4.73 1.88
N THR A 23 6.11 -5.59 2.79
CA THR A 23 4.94 -5.31 3.64
C THR A 23 5.24 -4.18 4.63
N ALA A 24 6.42 -4.16 5.23
CA ALA A 24 6.83 -3.11 6.15
C ALA A 24 6.95 -1.75 5.45
N GLU A 25 7.59 -1.70 4.28
CA GLU A 25 7.71 -0.47 3.48
C GLU A 25 6.34 0.03 3.00
N THR A 26 5.48 -0.89 2.56
CA THR A 26 4.11 -0.56 2.15
C THR A 26 3.28 -0.06 3.33
N GLY A 27 3.41 -0.70 4.50
CA GLY A 27 2.75 -0.30 5.74
C GLY A 27 3.20 1.08 6.21
N GLU A 28 4.49 1.38 6.15
CA GLU A 28 5.03 2.71 6.48
C GLU A 28 4.50 3.79 5.54
N ARG A 29 4.50 3.53 4.22
CA ARG A 29 3.92 4.46 3.23
C ARG A 29 2.42 4.66 3.45
N ALA A 30 1.68 3.60 3.75
CA ALA A 30 0.26 3.68 4.05
C ALA A 30 -0.02 4.50 5.32
N LEU A 31 0.78 4.32 6.38
CA LEU A 31 0.65 5.11 7.61
C LEU A 31 0.93 6.59 7.37
N ARG A 32 1.98 6.92 6.59
CA ARG A 32 2.28 8.32 6.24
C ARG A 32 1.18 8.94 5.38
N ALA A 33 0.64 8.20 4.41
CA ALA A 33 -0.47 8.65 3.58
C ALA A 33 -1.73 8.92 4.45
N ALA A 34 -2.10 7.97 5.30
CA ALA A 34 -3.23 8.11 6.22
C ALA A 34 -3.06 9.31 7.17
N ALA A 35 -1.85 9.55 7.68
CA ALA A 35 -1.55 10.72 8.51
C ALA A 35 -1.70 12.04 7.74
N GLY A 36 -1.25 12.09 6.48
CA GLY A 36 -1.43 13.26 5.61
C GLY A 36 -2.91 13.53 5.29
N GLU A 37 -3.65 12.49 4.91
CA GLU A 37 -5.09 12.55 4.65
C GLU A 37 -5.87 13.05 5.87
N ALA A 38 -5.56 12.50 7.06
CA ALA A 38 -6.19 12.94 8.31
C ALA A 38 -5.90 14.42 8.62
N ALA A 39 -4.67 14.89 8.35
CA ALA A 39 -4.31 16.29 8.54
C ALA A 39 -5.07 17.22 7.58
N ASP A 40 -5.26 16.82 6.33
CA ASP A 40 -5.98 17.63 5.34
C ASP A 40 -7.49 17.66 5.62
N ILE A 41 -8.09 16.55 6.04
CA ILE A 41 -9.46 16.50 6.53
C ILE A 41 -9.63 17.41 7.75
N ALA A 42 -8.70 17.36 8.71
CA ALA A 42 -8.75 18.21 9.90
C ALA A 42 -8.66 19.70 9.57
N LYS A 43 -7.80 20.10 8.61
CA LYS A 43 -7.72 21.48 8.10
C LYS A 43 -9.03 21.89 7.45
N ALA A 44 -9.62 21.02 6.61
CA ALA A 44 -10.87 21.31 5.93
C ALA A 44 -12.02 21.49 6.94
N ALA A 45 -12.13 20.60 7.93
CA ALA A 45 -13.11 20.70 9.02
C ALA A 45 -12.91 21.99 9.85
N ALA A 46 -11.67 22.34 10.17
CA ALA A 46 -11.36 23.61 10.84
C ALA A 46 -11.77 24.83 9.99
N GLY A 47 -11.63 24.72 8.67
CA GLY A 47 -12.14 25.71 7.71
C GLY A 47 -13.65 25.91 7.81
N VAL A 48 -14.42 24.82 7.92
CA VAL A 48 -15.89 24.88 8.11
C VAL A 48 -16.25 25.60 9.42
N ILE A 49 -15.56 25.27 10.51
CA ILE A 49 -15.83 25.86 11.83
C ILE A 49 -15.58 27.37 11.82
N ARG A 50 -14.56 27.82 11.08
CA ARG A 50 -14.17 29.22 10.99
C ARG A 50 -14.89 30.01 9.90
N ALA A 51 -15.61 29.34 9.00
CA ALA A 51 -16.30 29.99 7.89
C ALA A 51 -17.45 30.89 8.38
N PRO A 52 -17.69 32.05 7.73
CA PRO A 52 -18.90 32.84 7.94
C PRO A 52 -20.17 31.98 7.74
N GLU A 53 -21.25 32.25 8.48
CA GLU A 53 -22.50 31.47 8.39
C GLU A 53 -23.04 31.35 6.95
N ALA A 54 -22.93 32.42 6.16
CA ALA A 54 -23.35 32.45 4.76
C ALA A 54 -22.54 31.49 3.85
N GLU A 55 -21.32 31.12 4.26
CA GLU A 55 -20.38 30.31 3.48
C GLU A 55 -20.19 28.90 4.07
N LYS A 56 -20.72 28.62 5.28
CA LYS A 56 -20.56 27.32 5.94
C LYS A 56 -21.05 26.15 5.12
N GLY A 57 -22.15 26.31 4.37
CA GLY A 57 -22.66 25.26 3.48
C GLY A 57 -21.64 24.87 2.41
N LEU A 58 -21.05 25.86 1.75
CA LEU A 58 -20.01 25.65 0.73
C LEU A 58 -18.73 25.08 1.34
N ALA A 59 -18.30 25.60 2.50
CA ALA A 59 -17.14 25.08 3.21
C ALA A 59 -17.33 23.62 3.62
N ALA A 60 -18.51 23.24 4.11
CA ALA A 60 -18.85 21.87 4.46
C ALA A 60 -18.84 20.93 3.25
N GLU A 61 -19.35 21.39 2.11
CA GLU A 61 -19.31 20.63 0.86
C GLU A 61 -17.86 20.37 0.40
N LEU A 62 -17.00 21.40 0.45
CA LEU A 62 -15.59 21.27 0.10
C LEU A 62 -14.86 20.32 1.06
N ALA A 63 -15.12 20.41 2.37
CA ALA A 63 -14.54 19.49 3.34
C ALA A 63 -14.98 18.04 3.12
N MET A 64 -16.26 17.83 2.75
CA MET A 64 -16.76 16.51 2.40
C MET A 64 -16.06 15.94 1.16
N ARG A 65 -15.81 16.77 0.14
CA ARG A 65 -15.07 16.35 -1.07
C ARG A 65 -13.64 15.91 -0.74
N VAL A 66 -12.93 16.68 0.09
CA VAL A 66 -11.57 16.32 0.57
C VAL A 66 -11.59 14.96 1.29
N ALA A 67 -12.57 14.73 2.15
CA ALA A 67 -12.70 13.46 2.87
C ALA A 67 -12.98 12.27 1.93
N LEU A 68 -13.85 12.45 0.93
CA LEU A 68 -14.17 11.40 -0.05
C LEU A 68 -12.97 11.08 -0.97
N GLU A 69 -12.19 12.10 -1.36
CA GLU A 69 -11.02 11.92 -2.20
C GLU A 69 -9.87 11.20 -1.47
N ALA A 70 -9.68 11.50 -0.18
CA ALA A 70 -8.80 10.73 0.70
C ALA A 70 -9.22 9.26 0.78
N GLN A 71 -10.51 8.97 1.04
CA GLN A 71 -11.01 7.58 1.08
C GLN A 71 -10.81 6.84 -0.24
N ARG A 72 -11.02 7.50 -1.38
CA ARG A 72 -10.80 6.91 -2.70
C ARG A 72 -9.32 6.58 -2.92
N SER A 73 -8.42 7.48 -2.52
CA SER A 73 -6.97 7.30 -2.64
C SER A 73 -6.49 6.13 -1.79
N TYR A 74 -6.99 6.00 -0.56
CA TYR A 74 -6.72 4.87 0.32
C TYR A 74 -7.13 3.52 -0.31
N LEU A 75 -8.34 3.43 -0.87
CA LEU A 75 -8.83 2.21 -1.54
C LEU A 75 -7.99 1.83 -2.77
N HIS A 76 -7.55 2.82 -3.57
CA HIS A 76 -6.65 2.58 -4.69
C HIS A 76 -5.26 2.12 -4.22
N GLY A 77 -4.73 2.70 -3.14
CA GLY A 77 -3.46 2.30 -2.52
C GLY A 77 -3.47 0.85 -2.03
N LEU A 78 -4.52 0.45 -1.30
CA LEU A 78 -4.71 -0.94 -0.84
C LEU A 78 -4.78 -1.95 -1.99
N ARG A 79 -5.45 -1.57 -3.09
CA ARG A 79 -5.54 -2.41 -4.29
C ARG A 79 -4.16 -2.58 -4.92
N GLY A 80 -3.40 -1.50 -5.08
CA GLY A 80 -2.04 -1.54 -5.62
C GLY A 80 -1.08 -2.38 -4.76
N ALA A 81 -1.15 -2.24 -3.44
CA ALA A 81 -0.37 -3.03 -2.50
C ALA A 81 -0.65 -4.54 -2.62
N THR A 82 -1.92 -4.92 -2.67
CA THR A 82 -2.34 -6.32 -2.85
C THR A 82 -1.86 -6.88 -4.18
N SER A 83 -1.91 -6.09 -5.26
CA SER A 83 -1.38 -6.48 -6.56
C SER A 83 0.14 -6.67 -6.57
N LEU A 84 0.91 -5.76 -5.95
CA LEU A 84 2.37 -5.88 -5.86
C LEU A 84 2.79 -7.09 -5.02
N TRP A 85 2.10 -7.35 -3.91
CA TRP A 85 2.31 -8.57 -3.12
C TRP A 85 2.05 -9.82 -3.96
N THR A 86 0.97 -9.83 -4.74
CA THR A 86 0.61 -10.96 -5.60
C THR A 86 1.64 -11.17 -6.71
N MET A 87 2.12 -10.10 -7.36
CA MET A 87 3.15 -10.18 -8.39
C MET A 87 4.49 -10.64 -7.82
N ALA A 88 4.93 -10.10 -6.68
CA ALA A 88 6.17 -10.52 -6.02
C ALA A 88 6.12 -11.98 -5.54
N TYR A 89 4.93 -12.46 -5.14
CA TYR A 89 4.69 -13.86 -4.86
C TYR A 89 4.81 -14.70 -6.14
N LEU A 90 4.12 -14.33 -7.22
CA LEU A 90 4.10 -15.09 -8.48
C LEU A 90 5.44 -15.11 -9.24
N GLU A 91 6.15 -13.99 -9.35
CA GLU A 91 7.45 -13.91 -10.04
C GLU A 91 8.53 -14.80 -9.39
N ARG A 92 8.41 -15.10 -8.10
CA ARG A 92 9.37 -15.95 -7.38
C ARG A 92 9.04 -17.44 -7.39
N PHE A 93 7.83 -17.80 -7.85
CA PHE A 93 7.47 -19.17 -8.18
C PHE A 93 7.62 -19.48 -9.67
N ASP A 94 8.01 -18.51 -10.50
CA ASP A 94 8.40 -18.79 -11.87
C ASP A 94 9.76 -19.51 -11.85
N PRO A 95 9.82 -20.81 -12.20
CA PRO A 95 11.08 -21.53 -12.21
C PRO A 95 12.02 -20.86 -13.23
N ASP A 96 13.30 -20.66 -12.84
CA ASP A 96 14.32 -20.13 -13.76
C ASP A 96 14.23 -20.97 -15.05
N PRO A 97 14.11 -20.37 -16.25
CA PRO A 97 14.07 -21.13 -17.49
C PRO A 97 15.28 -22.06 -17.65
N ARG A 98 16.40 -21.80 -16.96
CA ARG A 98 17.58 -22.67 -16.90
C ARG A 98 17.43 -23.91 -16.01
N ASP A 99 16.44 -23.94 -15.11
CA ASP A 99 16.10 -25.14 -14.32
C ASP A 99 15.19 -26.09 -15.12
N ARG A 100 14.72 -25.72 -16.33
CA ARG A 100 13.88 -26.57 -17.20
C ARG A 100 14.71 -27.52 -18.09
N ASP A 101 15.96 -27.17 -18.35
CA ASP A 101 16.90 -27.96 -19.13
C ASP A 101 17.86 -28.69 -18.17
N GLY A 102 17.47 -29.90 -17.76
CA GLY A 102 18.07 -30.64 -16.65
C GLY A 102 19.60 -30.70 -16.58
N GLY A 103 20.11 -30.54 -15.35
CA GLY A 103 21.47 -30.93 -14.93
C GLY A 103 21.43 -32.12 -14.00
#